data_AF-A0AAE0RVD9-F1
#
_entry.id   AF-A0AAE0RVD9-F1
#
_cell.length_a   1.000
_cell.length_b   1.000
_cell.length_c   1.000
_cell.angle_alpha   90.00
_cell.angle_beta   90.00
_cell.angle_gamma   90.00
#
_symmetry.space_group_name_H-M   'P 1'
#
loop_
_entity.id
_entity.type
_entity.pdbx_description
1 polymer ?
#
loop_
_entity_poly.entity_id
_entity_poly.type
_entity_poly.pdbx_seq_one_letter_code
_entity_poly.pdbx_strand_id
1 'polypeptide(L)'
;METRKLILFIVLTLMVFLSAVLSSDEPASNADTKEEQIDEGKLEYAKGSVCGYCSYCKFCKLCDEDCPCETSPTKPNCKMCKYCKFCYLCSALCDTICTPGGILDRVSATIVNSLPSYNKDEVDQDIDSVKTWIDRKKDEL
;
A
#
# COMPACT_ATOMS: atom_id res chain seq x y z
N MET A 1 15.01 -19.62 32.27
CA MET A 1 14.85 -18.31 32.97
C MET A 1 15.58 -17.19 32.22
N GLU A 2 16.69 -17.50 31.55
CA GLU A 2 17.49 -16.56 30.74
C GLU A 2 16.77 -15.99 29.51
N THR A 3 16.08 -16.81 28.72
CA THR A 3 15.43 -16.40 27.46
C THR A 3 14.29 -15.41 27.67
N ARG A 4 13.50 -15.59 28.73
CA ARG A 4 12.42 -14.65 29.09
C ARG A 4 12.96 -13.28 29.50
N LYS A 5 14.08 -13.25 30.24
CA LYS A 5 14.75 -12.00 30.61
C LYS A 5 15.36 -11.30 29.39
N LEU A 6 15.96 -12.06 28.47
CA LEU A 6 16.52 -11.54 27.23
C LEU A 6 15.44 -10.94 26.31
N ILE A 7 14.31 -11.64 26.14
CA ILE A 7 13.17 -11.13 25.36
C ILE A 7 12.62 -9.85 26.00
N LEU A 8 12.43 -9.83 27.33
CA LEU A 8 11.99 -8.63 28.03
C LEU A 8 12.96 -7.46 27.84
N PHE A 9 14.27 -7.72 27.90
CA PHE A 9 15.29 -6.71 27.70
C PHE A 9 15.28 -6.14 26.29
N ILE A 10 15.14 -7.00 25.27
CA ILE A 10 15.04 -6.60 23.85
C ILE A 10 13.77 -5.76 23.61
N VAL A 11 12.63 -6.16 24.17
CA VAL A 11 11.39 -5.38 24.03
C VAL A 11 11.51 -4.04 24.76
N LEU A 12 12.12 -4.00 25.94
CA LEU A 12 12.33 -2.76 26.68
C LEU A 12 13.25 -1.79 25.92
N THR A 13 14.34 -2.30 25.35
CA THR A 13 15.27 -1.46 24.58
C THR A 13 14.64 -0.98 23.28
N LEU A 14 13.87 -1.82 22.58
CA LEU A 14 13.12 -1.41 21.39
C LEU A 14 12.08 -0.33 21.71
N MET A 15 11.35 -0.47 22.82
CA MET A 15 10.40 0.55 23.27
C MET A 15 11.08 1.88 23.61
N VAL A 16 12.21 1.85 24.32
CA VAL A 16 12.98 3.06 24.65
C VAL A 16 13.56 3.73 23.40
N PHE A 17 14.08 2.94 22.45
CA PHE A 17 14.54 3.47 21.17
C PHE A 17 13.40 4.10 20.36
N LEU A 18 12.22 3.47 20.34
CA LEU A 18 11.05 4.01 19.65
C LEU A 18 10.61 5.36 20.25
N SER A 19 10.62 5.50 21.58
CA SER A 19 10.34 6.77 22.27
C SER A 19 11.34 7.88 21.93
N ALA A 20 12.62 7.53 21.77
CA ALA A 20 13.68 8.48 21.45
C ALA A 20 13.56 9.00 19.99
N VAL A 21 13.17 8.13 19.04
CA VAL A 21 12.91 8.52 17.65
C VAL A 21 11.70 9.46 17.54
N LEU A 22 10.69 9.29 18.40
CA LEU A 22 9.50 10.15 18.43
C LEU A 22 9.74 11.55 19.04
N SER A 23 10.87 11.80 19.70
CA SER A 23 11.14 13.07 20.42
C SER A 23 12.02 14.07 19.65
N SER A 24 12.23 13.90 18.34
CA SER A 24 13.00 14.85 17.53
C SER A 24 12.08 15.64 16.59
N ASP A 25 11.47 16.71 17.11
CA ASP A 25 10.74 17.70 16.30
C ASP A 25 11.69 18.68 15.58
N GLU A 26 11.49 18.80 14.26
CA GLU A 26 11.46 20.01 13.40
C GLU A 26 12.60 21.06 13.46
N PRO A 27 13.13 21.49 12.30
CA PRO A 27 13.37 22.89 12.01
C PRO A 27 12.14 23.50 11.32
N ALA A 28 11.44 24.38 12.04
CA ALA A 28 10.34 25.19 11.53
C ALA A 28 10.79 26.13 10.38
N SER A 29 10.11 26.05 9.23
CA SER A 29 10.04 27.16 8.28
C SER A 29 8.59 27.38 7.86
N ASN A 30 8.07 28.54 8.24
CA ASN A 30 6.71 29.02 8.00
C ASN A 30 6.28 28.89 6.53
N ALA A 31 5.17 28.19 6.31
CA ALA A 31 4.26 28.44 5.20
C ALA A 31 2.83 28.32 5.72
N ASP A 32 2.11 29.44 5.60
CA ASP A 32 0.70 29.67 5.89
C ASP A 32 -0.18 28.44 5.62
N THR A 33 -0.50 27.67 6.67
CA THR A 33 -1.36 26.48 6.56
C THR A 33 -2.79 26.95 6.75
N LYS A 34 -3.47 27.22 5.64
CA LYS A 34 -4.91 27.04 5.59
C LYS A 34 -5.18 25.59 5.90
N GLU A 35 -5.83 25.31 7.02
CA GLU A 35 -6.47 24.03 7.29
C GLU A 35 -7.60 23.83 6.26
N GLU A 36 -7.24 23.50 5.03
CA GLU A 36 -8.15 22.80 4.15
C GLU A 36 -8.34 21.41 4.76
N GLN A 37 -9.58 21.09 5.14
CA GLN A 37 -9.96 19.73 5.51
C GLN A 37 -9.59 18.82 4.33
N ILE A 38 -8.44 18.15 4.43
CA ILE A 38 -8.00 17.21 3.43
C ILE A 38 -8.88 15.99 3.60
N ASP A 39 -9.79 15.78 2.66
CA ASP A 39 -10.53 14.54 2.52
C ASP A 39 -9.53 13.39 2.40
N GLU A 40 -9.37 12.62 3.48
CA GLU A 40 -8.46 11.47 3.55
C GLU A 40 -8.76 10.45 2.44
N GLY A 41 -9.99 10.45 1.90
CA GLY A 41 -10.39 9.64 0.74
C GLY A 41 -9.85 10.11 -0.62
N LYS A 42 -9.17 11.27 -0.68
CA LYS A 42 -8.62 11.87 -1.90
C LYS A 42 -7.09 11.99 -1.91
N LEU A 43 -6.42 11.60 -0.82
CA LEU A 43 -4.96 11.57 -0.76
C LEU A 43 -4.43 10.35 -1.51
N GLU A 44 -3.62 10.58 -2.55
CA GLU A 44 -2.95 9.51 -3.29
C GLU A 44 -1.56 9.22 -2.70
N TYR A 45 -1.13 7.95 -2.80
CA TYR A 45 0.22 7.53 -2.45
C TYR A 45 1.29 8.19 -3.33
N ALA A 46 2.45 8.46 -2.77
CA ALA A 46 3.58 9.03 -3.50
C ALA A 46 3.97 8.17 -4.71
N LYS A 47 4.24 8.82 -5.85
CA LYS A 47 4.60 8.12 -7.09
C LYS A 47 5.88 7.28 -6.88
N GLY A 48 5.79 5.98 -7.17
CA GLY A 48 6.91 5.04 -7.01
C GLY A 48 7.01 4.40 -5.62
N SER A 49 6.15 4.80 -4.68
CA SER A 49 6.04 4.20 -3.35
C SER A 49 5.63 2.73 -3.40
N VAL A 50 6.16 1.95 -2.46
CA VAL A 50 5.71 0.58 -2.17
C VAL A 50 4.23 0.57 -1.76
N CYS A 51 3.77 1.62 -1.08
CA CYS A 51 2.41 1.77 -0.61
C CYS A 51 1.42 2.09 -1.72
N GLY A 52 1.89 2.53 -2.89
CA GLY A 52 1.04 2.69 -4.08
C GLY A 52 0.36 1.39 -4.50
N TYR A 53 0.91 0.23 -4.11
CA TYR A 53 0.27 -1.07 -4.29
C TYR A 53 -1.07 -1.19 -3.54
N CYS A 54 -1.29 -0.42 -2.47
CA CYS A 54 -2.51 -0.52 -1.67
C CYS A 54 -3.78 -0.13 -2.42
N SER A 55 -3.67 0.74 -3.44
CA SER A 55 -4.79 1.10 -4.33
C SER A 55 -5.35 -0.10 -5.11
N TYR A 56 -4.63 -1.22 -5.13
CA TYR A 56 -4.98 -2.45 -5.83
C TYR A 56 -5.69 -3.47 -4.95
N CYS A 57 -5.71 -3.27 -3.63
CA CYS A 57 -6.26 -4.25 -2.70
C CYS A 57 -7.75 -4.53 -2.91
N LYS A 58 -8.51 -3.57 -3.46
CA LYS A 58 -9.90 -3.77 -3.88
C LYS A 58 -10.09 -4.89 -4.90
N PHE A 59 -9.06 -5.21 -5.68
CA PHE A 59 -9.12 -6.31 -6.66
C PHE A 59 -8.86 -7.68 -6.02
N CYS A 60 -8.37 -7.75 -4.78
CA CYS A 60 -8.11 -9.02 -4.12
C CYS A 60 -9.39 -9.81 -3.86
N LYS A 61 -10.54 -9.14 -3.70
CA LYS A 61 -11.84 -9.82 -3.62
C LYS A 61 -12.15 -10.64 -4.88
N LEU A 62 -11.73 -10.16 -6.04
CA LEU A 62 -11.88 -10.88 -7.31
C LEU A 62 -11.06 -12.19 -7.33
N CYS A 63 -9.94 -12.21 -6.63
CA CYS A 63 -9.06 -13.37 -6.58
C CYS A 63 -9.71 -14.56 -5.86
N ASP A 64 -10.53 -14.27 -4.85
CA ASP A 64 -11.20 -15.29 -4.06
C ASP A 64 -12.41 -15.89 -4.79
N GLU A 65 -13.06 -15.11 -5.67
CA GLU A 65 -14.33 -15.48 -6.30
C GLU A 65 -14.18 -15.94 -7.76
N ASP A 66 -13.33 -15.29 -8.55
CA ASP A 66 -13.33 -15.40 -10.02
C ASP A 66 -12.03 -15.95 -10.63
N CYS A 67 -10.96 -16.09 -9.84
CA CYS A 67 -9.66 -16.58 -10.31
C CYS A 67 -9.39 -18.05 -9.88
N PRO A 68 -8.65 -18.85 -10.68
CA PRO A 68 -8.11 -18.53 -12.00
C PRO A 68 -9.18 -18.61 -13.10
N CYS A 69 -9.00 -17.80 -14.16
CA CYS A 69 -9.90 -17.81 -15.31
C CYS A 69 -9.21 -17.40 -16.62
N GLU A 70 -9.88 -17.64 -17.75
CA GLU A 70 -9.38 -17.34 -19.08
C GLU A 70 -9.84 -15.95 -19.56
N THR A 71 -8.91 -15.16 -20.10
CA THR A 71 -9.20 -13.82 -20.61
C THR A 71 -10.06 -13.91 -21.85
N SER A 72 -11.21 -13.22 -21.83
CA SER A 72 -12.14 -13.16 -22.95
C SER A 72 -12.88 -11.82 -22.97
N PRO A 73 -13.57 -11.45 -24.07
CA PRO A 73 -14.36 -10.22 -24.12
C PRO A 73 -15.43 -10.12 -23.02
N THR A 74 -15.94 -11.25 -22.54
CA THR A 74 -16.93 -11.32 -21.44
C THR A 74 -16.28 -11.38 -20.05
N LYS A 75 -15.02 -11.80 -19.96
CA LYS A 75 -14.22 -11.85 -18.72
C LYS A 75 -12.87 -11.13 -18.90
N PRO A 76 -12.86 -9.81 -19.12
CA PRO A 76 -11.61 -9.05 -19.29
C PRO A 76 -10.82 -8.97 -17.97
N ASN A 77 -11.51 -9.06 -16.83
CA ASN A 77 -10.95 -9.05 -15.48
C ASN A 77 -9.95 -10.20 -15.21
N CYS A 78 -10.04 -11.32 -15.94
CA CYS A 78 -9.11 -12.45 -15.79
C CYS A 78 -7.65 -12.08 -16.03
N LYS A 79 -7.39 -11.03 -16.81
CA LYS A 79 -6.04 -10.48 -17.01
C LYS A 79 -5.41 -9.98 -15.69
N MET A 80 -6.24 -9.65 -14.70
CA MET A 80 -5.81 -9.21 -13.37
C MET A 80 -5.42 -10.38 -12.45
N CYS A 81 -5.84 -11.63 -12.73
CA CYS A 81 -5.59 -12.77 -11.84
C CYS A 81 -4.09 -13.02 -11.58
N LYS A 82 -3.20 -12.63 -12.50
CA LYS A 82 -1.74 -12.75 -12.31
C LYS A 82 -1.20 -11.92 -11.14
N TYR A 83 -1.98 -10.95 -10.65
CA TYR A 83 -1.64 -10.10 -9.52
C TYR A 83 -2.14 -10.63 -8.17
N CYS A 84 -2.96 -11.69 -8.14
CA CYS A 84 -3.51 -12.26 -6.90
C CYS A 84 -2.43 -12.74 -5.92
N LYS A 85 -1.28 -13.19 -6.45
CA LYS A 85 -0.11 -13.60 -5.65
C LYS A 85 0.46 -12.48 -4.78
N PHE A 86 0.06 -11.22 -5.00
CA PHE A 86 0.51 -10.07 -4.23
C PHE A 86 -0.49 -9.61 -3.17
N CYS A 87 -1.69 -10.20 -3.10
CA CYS A 87 -2.73 -9.80 -2.15
C CYS A 87 -2.34 -9.97 -0.67
N TYR A 88 -1.38 -10.84 -0.37
CA TYR A 88 -0.82 -10.95 1.00
C TYR A 88 -0.16 -9.63 1.47
N LEU A 89 0.26 -8.76 0.54
CA LEU A 89 0.83 -7.45 0.87
C LEU A 89 -0.23 -6.48 1.38
N CYS A 90 -1.51 -6.67 1.03
CA CYS A 90 -2.59 -5.83 1.51
C CYS A 90 -2.73 -5.94 3.04
N SER A 91 -2.86 -7.16 3.54
CA SER A 91 -2.96 -7.40 4.98
C SER A 91 -1.66 -7.11 5.74
N ALA A 92 -0.50 -7.26 5.09
CA ALA A 92 0.80 -7.04 5.74
C ALA A 92 1.25 -5.57 5.77
N LEU A 93 0.98 -4.80 4.71
CA LEU A 93 1.49 -3.45 4.54
C LEU A 93 0.37 -2.41 4.55
N CYS A 94 -0.73 -2.66 3.86
CA CYS A 94 -1.74 -1.65 3.58
C CYS A 94 -2.66 -1.36 4.76
N ASP A 95 -3.07 -2.41 5.48
CA ASP A 95 -4.00 -2.26 6.60
C ASP A 95 -3.32 -1.72 7.87
N THR A 96 -1.99 -1.79 7.96
CA THR A 96 -1.25 -1.54 9.21
C THR A 96 -0.16 -0.48 9.10
N ILE A 97 0.49 -0.32 7.94
CA ILE A 97 1.74 0.45 7.82
C ILE A 97 1.63 1.60 6.82
N CYS A 98 0.96 1.38 5.70
CA CYS A 98 0.84 2.36 4.64
C CYS A 98 -0.28 3.36 4.93
N THR A 99 0.07 4.64 4.83
CA THR A 99 -0.87 5.75 4.86
C THR A 99 -0.49 6.70 3.74
N PRO A 100 -1.44 7.18 2.92
CA PRO A 100 -1.15 8.17 1.88
C PRO A 100 -0.41 9.38 2.44
N GLY A 101 0.75 9.71 1.87
CA GLY A 101 1.59 10.81 2.34
C GLY A 101 2.37 10.54 3.63
N GLY A 102 2.27 9.34 4.22
CA GLY A 102 3.02 8.92 5.40
C GLY A 102 4.52 8.73 5.16
N ILE A 103 5.28 8.50 6.23
CA ILE A 103 6.75 8.39 6.16
C ILE A 103 7.17 7.23 5.26
N LEU A 104 6.58 6.04 5.44
CA LEU A 104 6.91 4.88 4.60
C LEU A 104 6.56 5.13 3.13
N ASP A 105 5.43 5.79 2.88
CA ASP A 105 5.00 6.15 1.54
C ASP A 105 6.02 7.07 0.84
N ARG A 106 6.43 8.15 1.52
CA ARG A 106 7.40 9.12 0.99
C ARG A 106 8.80 8.53 0.85
N VAL A 107 9.29 7.80 1.85
CA VAL A 107 10.64 7.24 1.84
C VAL A 107 10.77 6.16 0.76
N SER A 108 9.80 5.24 0.68
CA SER A 108 9.84 4.18 -0.34
C SER A 108 9.70 4.72 -1.77
N ALA A 109 9.05 5.87 -1.97
CA ALA A 109 8.97 6.53 -3.27
C ALA A 109 10.32 7.03 -3.79
N THR A 110 11.27 7.33 -2.89
CA THR A 110 12.61 7.76 -3.27
C THR A 110 13.56 6.61 -3.62
N ILE A 111 13.18 5.38 -3.26
CA ILE A 111 13.96 4.17 -3.51
C ILE A 111 13.47 3.54 -4.82
N VAL A 112 14.33 3.54 -5.84
CA VAL A 112 14.08 2.81 -7.09
C VAL A 112 14.01 1.31 -6.81
N ASN A 113 12.96 0.62 -7.29
CA ASN A 113 12.73 -0.83 -7.11
C ASN A 113 12.27 -1.30 -5.72
N SER A 114 11.55 -0.47 -4.95
CA SER A 114 11.03 -0.83 -3.61
C SER A 114 10.23 -2.15 -3.55
N LEU A 115 9.65 -2.60 -4.67
CA LEU A 115 9.18 -3.98 -4.82
C LEU A 115 9.95 -4.68 -5.94
N PRO A 116 10.75 -5.72 -5.63
CA PRO A 116 11.25 -6.61 -6.67
C PRO A 116 10.04 -7.25 -7.37
N SER A 117 10.00 -7.17 -8.71
CA SER A 117 8.93 -7.67 -9.60
C SER A 117 7.63 -6.86 -9.72
N TYR A 118 7.57 -5.63 -9.18
CA TYR A 118 6.44 -4.73 -9.42
C TYR A 118 6.77 -3.73 -10.53
N ASN A 119 6.15 -3.93 -11.70
CA ASN A 119 6.22 -2.96 -12.82
C ASN A 119 4.95 -2.11 -12.81
N LYS A 120 5.04 -0.90 -12.27
CA LYS A 120 3.90 0.03 -12.19
C LYS A 120 3.27 0.29 -13.55
N ASP A 121 4.06 0.47 -14.60
CA ASP A 121 3.54 0.79 -15.93
C ASP A 121 2.74 -0.37 -16.52
N GLU A 122 3.22 -1.60 -16.35
CA GLU A 122 2.49 -2.81 -16.77
C GLU A 122 1.16 -2.95 -16.02
N VAL A 123 1.21 -2.72 -14.71
CA VAL A 123 0.05 -2.84 -13.82
C VAL A 123 -0.99 -1.76 -14.13
N ASP A 124 -0.57 -0.50 -14.27
CA ASP A 124 -1.44 0.63 -14.64
C ASP A 124 -2.08 0.37 -16.01
N GLN A 125 -1.29 -0.06 -17.01
CA GLN A 125 -1.79 -0.42 -18.35
C GLN A 125 -2.82 -1.56 -18.30
N ASP A 126 -2.59 -2.55 -17.45
CA ASP A 126 -3.48 -3.68 -17.26
C ASP A 126 -4.80 -3.24 -16.60
N ILE A 127 -4.77 -2.39 -15.56
CA ILE A 127 -6.00 -1.77 -15.02
C ILE A 127 -6.73 -1.01 -16.12
N ASP A 128 -6.04 -0.13 -16.85
CA ASP A 128 -6.69 0.71 -17.86
C ASP A 128 -7.40 -0.15 -18.91
N SER A 129 -6.84 -1.30 -19.27
CA SER A 129 -7.46 -2.24 -20.19
C SER A 129 -8.75 -2.88 -19.67
N VAL A 130 -8.95 -2.95 -18.35
CA VAL A 130 -10.15 -3.50 -17.70
C VAL A 130 -11.01 -2.42 -17.03
N LYS A 131 -10.66 -1.13 -17.15
CA LYS A 131 -11.29 -0.01 -16.44
C LYS A 131 -12.80 0.06 -16.63
N THR A 132 -13.29 -0.07 -17.87
CA THR A 132 -14.73 -0.07 -18.16
C THR A 132 -15.48 -1.21 -17.47
N TRP A 133 -14.83 -2.37 -17.27
CA TRP A 133 -15.41 -3.48 -16.54
C TRP A 133 -15.42 -3.19 -15.03
N ILE A 134 -14.32 -2.64 -14.50
CA ILE A 134 -14.21 -2.22 -13.10
C ILE A 134 -15.28 -1.19 -12.75
N ASP A 135 -15.43 -0.15 -13.57
CA ASP A 135 -16.40 0.92 -13.32
C ASP A 135 -17.85 0.39 -13.29
N ARG A 136 -18.15 -0.65 -14.07
CA ARG A 136 -19.46 -1.33 -14.06
C ARG A 136 -19.68 -2.23 -12.85
N LYS A 137 -18.61 -2.71 -12.23
CA LYS A 137 -18.62 -3.67 -11.12
C LYS A 137 -18.13 -3.04 -9.81
N LYS A 138 -18.01 -1.72 -9.76
CA LYS A 138 -17.42 -0.98 -8.63
C LYS A 138 -18.11 -1.25 -7.29
N ASP A 139 -19.43 -1.44 -7.29
CA ASP A 139 -20.17 -1.71 -6.05
C ASP A 139 -20.05 -3.18 -5.58
N GLU A 140 -19.53 -4.07 -6.44
CA GLU A 140 -19.31 -5.48 -6.16
C GLU A 140 -17.85 -5.78 -5.75
N LEU A 141 -16.92 -4.89 -6.06
CA LEU A 141 -15.49 -4.94 -5.73
C LEU A 141 -15.18 -4.21 -4.42
#